data_AF-D7VJG4-F1
#
_entry.id   AF-D7VJG4-F1
#
_cell.length_a   1.000
_cell.length_b   1.000
_cell.length_c   1.000
_cell.angle_alpha   90.00
_cell.angle_beta   90.00
_cell.angle_gamma   90.00
#
_symmetry.space_group_name_H-M   'P 1'
#
loop_
_entity.id
_entity.type
_entity.pdbx_description
1 polymer ?
#
loop_
_entity_poly.entity_id
_entity_poly.type
_entity_poly.pdbx_seq_one_letter_code
_entity_poly.pdbx_strand_id
1 'polypeptide(L)'
;MKLKIYSLLITLLVLGASCDKKRDRVFEESPTERLNVSVDQAYSILKSQSNGWLVKYYPSSTLEFGGYTLFAKFSSSTEVNLQGDYTTNNATSMYTVYPGAGPILTFDTYNPVIHYFALPGAYFSPQIGAVDSGHKGDFEFLVVKATPDSVILQGRKTMNKIVMLPISTTEAPTIVANYKAAVAKFHPRGAYKVEVGGESLTATFSTAATKRAFTVTGSTTIYSYRYTDKGLDFYKEYDIKGVKFKELTFVEPTGSYTRGYFENAEKTLKLVPGS
;
A
#
# COMPACT_ATOMS: atom_id res chain seq x y z
N MET A 1 -58.61 40.72 -20.27
CA MET A 1 -57.39 41.24 -19.62
C MET A 1 -57.16 40.70 -18.20
N LYS A 2 -58.21 40.49 -17.39
CA LYS A 2 -58.08 40.02 -16.00
C LYS A 2 -57.47 38.61 -15.84
N LEU A 3 -57.77 37.66 -16.74
CA LEU A 3 -57.26 36.29 -16.67
C LEU A 3 -55.72 36.20 -16.82
N LYS A 4 -55.11 37.05 -17.65
CA LYS A 4 -53.64 37.10 -17.83
C LYS A 4 -52.92 37.70 -16.62
N ILE A 5 -53.58 38.59 -15.89
CA ILE A 5 -53.06 39.20 -14.64
C ILE A 5 -53.07 38.16 -13.50
N TYR A 6 -54.13 37.35 -13.41
CA TYR A 6 -54.20 36.26 -12.42
C TYR A 6 -53.15 35.16 -12.69
N SER A 7 -52.90 34.81 -13.96
CA SER A 7 -51.82 33.87 -14.29
C SER A 7 -50.44 34.41 -13.90
N LEU A 8 -50.17 35.71 -14.09
CA LEU A 8 -48.89 36.33 -13.72
C LEU A 8 -48.69 36.41 -12.19
N LEU A 9 -49.76 36.65 -11.44
CA LEU A 9 -49.75 36.68 -9.97
C LEU A 9 -49.50 35.29 -9.37
N ILE A 10 -50.03 34.23 -9.97
CA ILE A 10 -49.82 32.85 -9.52
C ILE A 10 -48.37 32.40 -9.76
N THR A 11 -47.75 32.76 -10.89
CA THR A 11 -46.33 32.44 -11.15
C THR A 11 -45.38 33.17 -10.20
N LEU A 12 -45.74 34.38 -9.75
CA LEU A 12 -44.95 35.17 -8.81
C LEU A 12 -45.01 34.60 -7.38
N LEU A 13 -46.15 34.00 -6.97
CA LEU A 13 -46.27 33.33 -5.68
C LEU A 13 -45.48 32.01 -5.60
N VAL A 14 -45.37 31.26 -6.70
CA VAL A 14 -44.64 29.97 -6.72
C VAL A 14 -43.11 30.17 -6.64
N LEU A 15 -42.59 31.32 -7.12
CA LEU A 15 -41.17 31.67 -7.00
C LEU A 15 -40.75 32.04 -5.56
N GLY A 16 -41.70 32.42 -4.69
CA GLY A 16 -41.45 32.72 -3.27
C GLY A 16 -41.38 31.49 -2.36
N ALA A 17 -41.87 30.33 -2.80
CA ALA A 17 -41.85 29.08 -2.05
C ALA A 17 -40.53 28.29 -2.18
N SER A 18 -39.56 28.79 -2.94
CA SER A 18 -38.22 28.19 -3.08
C SER A 18 -37.18 28.94 -2.24
N CYS A 19 -37.39 29.08 -0.94
CA CYS A 19 -36.29 29.40 -0.04
C CYS A 19 -36.60 29.02 1.42
N ASP A 20 -37.08 27.81 1.68
CA ASP A 20 -36.89 27.25 3.01
C ASP A 20 -35.46 26.68 3.09
N LYS A 21 -34.52 27.56 3.45
CA LYS A 21 -33.11 27.22 3.72
C LYS A 21 -32.93 26.59 5.11
N LYS A 22 -33.98 26.11 5.76
CA LYS A 22 -33.86 25.25 6.93
C LYS A 22 -33.59 23.81 6.50
N ARG A 23 -32.43 23.58 5.88
CA ARG A 23 -31.81 22.26 6.01
C ARG A 23 -31.06 22.30 7.33
N ASP A 24 -31.50 21.52 8.29
CA ASP A 24 -30.71 21.24 9.49
C ASP A 24 -29.31 20.87 9.03
N ARG A 25 -28.31 21.59 9.53
CA ARG A 25 -26.94 21.29 9.17
C ARG A 25 -26.65 19.90 9.73
N VAL A 26 -26.31 18.95 8.86
CA VAL A 26 -25.89 17.60 9.28
C VAL A 26 -24.65 17.68 10.19
N PHE A 27 -23.85 18.75 10.05
CA PHE A 27 -22.68 19.04 10.87
C PHE A 27 -22.67 20.50 11.29
N GLU A 28 -22.30 20.76 12.55
CA GLU A 28 -22.15 22.11 13.09
C GLU A 28 -21.03 22.89 12.40
N GLU A 29 -19.89 22.22 12.14
CA GLU A 29 -18.69 22.79 11.52
C GLU A 29 -18.81 22.95 10.00
N SER A 30 -18.07 23.91 9.43
CA SER A 30 -17.96 24.06 7.99
C SER A 30 -17.18 22.90 7.33
N PRO A 31 -17.39 22.58 6.05
CA PRO A 31 -16.58 21.59 5.35
C PRO A 31 -15.08 21.87 5.39
N THR A 32 -14.68 23.14 5.30
CA THR A 32 -13.26 23.56 5.38
C THR A 32 -12.67 23.30 6.76
N GLU A 33 -13.42 23.60 7.81
CA GLU A 33 -13.00 23.37 9.20
C GLU A 33 -12.78 21.88 9.48
N ARG A 34 -13.74 21.03 9.10
CA ARG A 34 -13.59 19.57 9.23
C ARG A 34 -12.39 19.02 8.47
N LEU A 35 -12.10 19.58 7.30
CA LEU A 35 -10.95 19.16 6.50
C LEU A 35 -9.62 19.54 7.19
N ASN A 36 -9.52 20.76 7.72
CA ASN A 36 -8.34 21.20 8.45
C ASN A 36 -8.13 20.37 9.73
N VAL A 37 -9.20 20.09 10.48
CA VAL A 37 -9.15 19.18 11.64
C VAL A 37 -8.63 17.80 11.23
N SER A 38 -9.08 17.25 10.10
CA SER A 38 -8.61 15.95 9.61
C SER A 38 -7.13 15.98 9.19
N VAL A 39 -6.64 17.09 8.64
CA VAL A 39 -5.22 17.30 8.32
C VAL A 39 -4.38 17.34 9.59
N ASP A 40 -4.80 18.11 10.59
CA ASP A 40 -4.09 18.23 11.87
C ASP A 40 -4.06 16.90 12.64
N GLN A 41 -5.16 16.14 12.59
CA GLN A 41 -5.24 14.79 13.14
C GLN A 41 -4.25 13.85 12.44
N ALA A 42 -4.18 13.86 11.11
CA ALA A 42 -3.23 13.05 10.36
C ALA A 42 -1.78 13.39 10.72
N TYR A 43 -1.41 14.67 10.77
CA TYR A 43 -0.09 15.10 11.24
C TYR A 43 0.22 14.59 12.65
N SER A 44 -0.73 14.72 13.57
CA SER A 44 -0.55 14.32 14.97
C SER A 44 -0.35 12.82 15.11
N ILE A 45 -1.15 12.01 14.40
CA ILE A 45 -1.02 10.55 14.41
C ILE A 45 0.31 10.12 13.80
N LEU A 46 0.69 10.62 12.62
CA LEU A 46 1.94 10.25 11.96
C LEU A 46 3.16 10.47 12.88
N LYS A 47 3.17 11.57 13.63
CA LYS A 47 4.24 11.92 14.59
C LYS A 47 4.13 11.19 15.93
N SER A 48 2.96 10.66 16.30
CA SER A 48 2.75 10.02 17.60
C SER A 48 3.58 8.75 17.80
N GLN A 49 4.02 8.11 16.70
CA GLN A 49 4.80 6.86 16.74
C GLN A 49 6.30 7.16 16.69
N SER A 50 6.92 7.26 17.86
CA SER A 50 8.34 7.63 18.02
C SER A 50 9.32 6.62 17.39
N ASN A 51 8.93 5.35 17.30
CA ASN A 51 9.69 4.29 16.62
C ASN A 51 9.42 4.25 15.11
N GLY A 52 8.48 5.05 14.63
CA GLY A 52 8.06 5.11 13.24
C GLY A 52 7.04 4.04 12.86
N TRP A 53 6.88 3.89 11.55
CA TRP A 53 5.86 3.09 10.92
C TRP A 53 6.48 2.12 9.93
N LEU A 54 5.99 0.89 9.96
CA LEU A 54 6.16 -0.05 8.86
C LEU A 54 5.09 0.25 7.80
N VAL A 55 5.51 0.46 6.56
CA VAL A 55 4.64 0.84 5.44
C VAL A 55 4.55 -0.32 4.45
N LYS A 56 3.35 -0.87 4.26
CA LYS A 56 3.05 -1.88 3.24
C LYS A 56 2.84 -1.19 1.89
N TYR A 57 3.90 -1.02 1.10
CA TYR A 57 3.92 -0.22 -0.12
C TYR A 57 3.77 -1.06 -1.39
N TYR A 58 2.95 -0.64 -2.36
CA TYR A 58 2.65 -1.39 -3.58
C TYR A 58 2.61 -0.47 -4.81
N PRO A 59 3.67 -0.44 -5.64
CA PRO A 59 3.68 0.35 -6.86
C PRO A 59 2.91 -0.34 -8.00
N SER A 60 2.49 0.43 -9.01
CA SER A 60 1.64 0.01 -10.13
C SER A 60 0.23 -0.44 -9.73
N SER A 61 -0.78 0.13 -10.38
CA SER A 61 -2.20 -0.24 -10.18
C SER A 61 -2.51 -1.71 -10.52
N THR A 62 -1.66 -2.36 -11.32
CA THR A 62 -1.79 -3.78 -11.67
C THR A 62 -1.10 -4.73 -10.68
N LEU A 63 -0.37 -4.19 -9.69
CA LEU A 63 0.40 -4.94 -8.69
C LEU A 63 1.52 -5.82 -9.27
N GLU A 64 1.89 -5.60 -10.55
CA GLU A 64 2.84 -6.42 -11.30
C GLU A 64 4.27 -6.46 -10.72
N PHE A 65 4.62 -5.50 -9.86
CA PHE A 65 5.92 -5.42 -9.21
C PHE A 65 5.95 -6.06 -7.82
N GLY A 66 4.81 -6.44 -7.26
CA GLY A 66 4.74 -6.90 -5.87
C GLY A 66 4.64 -5.78 -4.84
N GLY A 67 4.88 -6.13 -3.59
CA GLY A 67 4.90 -5.21 -2.45
C GLY A 67 6.28 -5.08 -1.80
N TYR A 68 6.54 -3.90 -1.26
CA TYR A 68 7.76 -3.53 -0.56
C TYR A 68 7.43 -3.05 0.84
N THR A 69 8.32 -3.34 1.78
CA THR A 69 8.20 -2.81 3.14
C THR A 69 9.12 -1.61 3.26
N LEU A 70 8.53 -0.44 3.47
CA LEU A 70 9.27 0.77 3.83
C LEU A 70 9.14 1.02 5.33
N PHE A 71 10.07 1.79 5.87
CA PHE A 71 10.10 2.19 7.27
C PHE A 71 10.14 3.71 7.30
N ALA A 72 9.09 4.33 7.83
CA ALA A 72 8.92 5.77 7.87
C ALA A 72 8.95 6.27 9.31
N LYS A 73 9.95 7.08 9.65
CA LYS A 73 10.07 7.72 10.96
C LYS A 73 9.97 9.23 10.79
N PHE A 74 8.83 9.79 11.18
CA PHE A 74 8.62 11.24 11.17
C PHE A 74 9.45 11.87 12.30
N SER A 75 10.60 12.46 11.93
CA SER A 75 11.58 12.99 12.88
C SER A 75 11.21 14.38 13.39
N SER A 76 10.37 15.11 12.65
CA SER A 76 9.87 16.44 13.05
C SER A 76 8.51 16.75 12.41
N SER A 77 8.06 18.00 12.51
CA SER A 77 6.87 18.50 11.82
C SER A 77 6.99 18.52 10.30
N THR A 78 8.22 18.51 9.77
CA THR A 78 8.49 18.65 8.34
C THR A 78 9.35 17.54 7.78
N GLU A 79 10.03 16.76 8.61
CA GLU A 79 11.00 15.76 8.17
C GLU A 79 10.54 14.33 8.46
N VAL A 80 10.88 13.45 7.53
CA VAL A 80 10.67 12.01 7.62
C VAL A 80 11.90 11.28 7.14
N ASN A 81 12.39 10.37 7.96
CA ASN A 81 13.42 9.42 7.59
C ASN A 81 12.78 8.17 6.97
N LEU A 82 13.28 7.75 5.81
CA LEU A 82 12.81 6.59 5.09
C LEU A 82 13.93 5.57 4.89
N GLN A 83 13.58 4.31 5.11
CA GLN A 83 14.36 3.12 4.75
C GLN A 83 13.47 2.11 4.03
N GLY A 84 14.06 1.19 3.27
CA GLY A 84 13.33 0.14 2.55
C GLY A 84 13.98 -1.22 2.74
N ASP A 85 13.18 -2.28 2.70
CA ASP A 85 13.67 -3.66 2.75
C ASP A 85 14.53 -4.05 1.51
N TYR A 86 14.34 -3.34 0.40
CA TYR A 86 14.98 -3.63 -0.89
C TYR A 86 16.28 -2.84 -1.12
N THR A 87 16.65 -1.92 -0.23
CA THR A 87 17.77 -1.00 -0.42
C THR A 87 18.55 -0.77 0.88
N THR A 88 19.84 -0.46 0.76
CA THR A 88 20.66 0.00 1.89
C THR A 88 20.47 1.48 2.18
N ASN A 89 19.80 2.23 1.31
CA ASN A 89 19.54 3.65 1.48
C ASN A 89 18.79 3.94 2.78
N ASN A 90 19.23 5.01 3.45
CA ASN A 90 18.61 5.62 4.60
C ASN A 90 18.64 7.13 4.37
N ALA A 91 17.48 7.73 4.10
CA ALA A 91 17.42 9.11 3.65
C ALA A 91 16.29 9.86 4.34
N THR A 92 16.61 11.08 4.79
CA THR A 92 15.63 12.03 5.30
C THR A 92 15.16 12.93 4.17
N SER A 93 13.85 13.15 4.09
CA SER A 93 13.21 14.08 3.18
C SER A 93 12.15 14.89 3.89
N MET A 94 11.59 15.87 3.20
CA MET A 94 10.45 16.63 3.71
C MET A 94 9.13 15.92 3.40
N TYR A 95 8.14 16.12 4.26
CA TYR A 95 6.77 15.72 4.02
C TYR A 95 5.79 16.83 4.37
N THR A 96 4.64 16.80 3.71
CA THR A 96 3.51 17.67 3.99
C THR A 96 2.23 16.85 4.05
N VAL A 97 1.30 17.24 4.93
CA VAL A 97 -0.09 16.82 4.87
C VAL A 97 -0.93 18.05 4.56
N TYR A 98 -1.58 18.07 3.39
CA TYR A 98 -2.33 19.24 2.92
C TYR A 98 -3.80 18.90 2.62
N PRO A 99 -4.71 19.89 2.65
CA PRO A 99 -6.12 19.69 2.34
C PRO A 99 -6.36 19.44 0.84
N GLY A 100 -7.10 18.39 0.49
CA GLY A 100 -7.59 18.11 -0.86
C GLY A 100 -8.97 17.44 -0.85
N ALA A 101 -9.11 16.27 -1.49
CA ALA A 101 -10.32 15.43 -1.36
C ALA A 101 -10.49 14.79 0.05
N GLY A 102 -9.54 15.09 0.92
CA GLY A 102 -9.29 14.63 2.28
C GLY A 102 -7.86 15.09 2.62
N PRO A 103 -7.29 14.69 3.75
CA PRO A 103 -5.87 14.96 4.01
C PRO A 103 -5.01 14.20 2.99
N ILE A 104 -4.03 14.87 2.38
CA ILE A 104 -3.10 14.27 1.42
C ILE A 104 -1.69 14.33 2.00
N LEU A 105 -1.08 13.16 2.24
CA LEU A 105 0.32 13.02 2.60
C LEU A 105 1.19 13.00 1.34
N THR A 106 2.21 13.83 1.28
CA THR A 106 3.20 13.92 0.19
C THR A 106 4.62 13.90 0.73
N PHE A 107 5.57 13.38 -0.06
CA PHE A 107 7.01 13.45 0.20
C PHE A 107 7.64 14.47 -0.76
N ASP A 108 7.86 15.69 -0.28
CA ASP A 108 8.05 16.86 -1.14
C ASP A 108 9.46 17.01 -1.73
N THR A 109 10.47 16.47 -1.04
CA THR A 109 11.85 16.51 -1.50
C THR A 109 12.35 15.13 -1.90
N TYR A 110 13.31 15.09 -2.83
CA TYR A 110 13.79 13.82 -3.38
C TYR A 110 14.28 12.87 -2.28
N ASN A 111 13.63 11.70 -2.17
CA ASN A 111 14.06 10.61 -1.32
C ASN A 111 14.31 9.33 -2.15
N PRO A 112 15.54 8.79 -2.16
CA PRO A 112 15.90 7.63 -2.98
C PRO A 112 15.25 6.32 -2.51
N VAL A 113 14.48 6.31 -1.42
CA VAL A 113 13.74 5.13 -0.94
C VAL A 113 12.32 5.07 -1.49
N ILE A 114 11.59 6.19 -1.53
CA ILE A 114 10.20 6.17 -2.05
C ILE A 114 10.12 6.62 -3.51
N HIS A 115 10.95 7.59 -3.92
CA HIS A 115 10.96 8.03 -5.32
C HIS A 115 11.59 7.03 -6.27
N TYR A 116 12.34 6.04 -5.75
CA TYR A 116 12.82 4.90 -6.54
C TYR A 116 11.72 4.30 -7.41
N PHE A 117 10.51 4.14 -6.89
CA PHE A 117 9.41 3.52 -7.63
C PHE A 117 8.78 4.43 -8.69
N ALA A 118 9.08 5.73 -8.65
CA ALA A 118 8.62 6.72 -9.63
C ALA A 118 9.69 7.06 -10.68
N LEU A 119 10.94 6.62 -10.50
CA LEU A 119 12.01 6.85 -11.47
C LEU A 119 11.73 6.07 -12.78
N PRO A 120 12.04 6.66 -13.95
CA PRO A 120 11.97 5.98 -15.24
C PRO A 120 12.74 4.64 -15.26
N GLY A 121 12.22 3.65 -15.98
CA GLY A 121 12.80 2.30 -16.02
C GLY A 121 14.24 2.26 -16.54
N ALA A 122 14.61 3.24 -17.38
CA ALA A 122 15.95 3.40 -17.93
C ALA A 122 17.05 3.60 -16.88
N TYR A 123 16.71 3.99 -15.65
CA TYR A 123 17.67 4.14 -14.55
C TYR A 123 18.02 2.83 -13.84
N PHE A 124 17.41 1.70 -14.21
CA PHE A 124 17.66 0.40 -13.59
C PHE A 124 18.49 -0.53 -14.49
N SER A 125 19.41 -1.27 -13.87
CA SER A 125 20.15 -2.36 -14.51
C SER A 125 20.05 -3.63 -13.65
N PRO A 126 19.42 -4.72 -14.13
CA PRO A 126 18.65 -4.79 -15.38
C PRO A 126 17.46 -3.83 -15.37
N GLN A 127 16.95 -3.44 -16.55
CA GLN A 127 15.79 -2.54 -16.64
C GLN A 127 14.58 -3.16 -15.94
N ILE A 128 13.97 -2.40 -15.02
CA ILE A 128 12.76 -2.81 -14.30
C ILE A 128 11.69 -1.73 -14.49
N GLY A 129 10.54 -2.16 -15.02
CA GLY A 129 9.45 -1.27 -15.39
C GLY A 129 9.64 -0.62 -16.75
N ALA A 130 8.64 0.16 -17.17
CA ALA A 130 8.65 0.79 -18.49
C ALA A 130 9.68 1.93 -18.53
N VAL A 131 10.26 2.16 -19.71
CA VAL A 131 11.34 3.15 -19.94
C VAL A 131 11.00 4.52 -19.37
N ASP A 132 9.75 4.96 -19.53
CA ASP A 132 9.25 6.30 -19.18
C ASP A 132 8.59 6.39 -17.79
N SER A 133 8.07 5.28 -17.28
CA SER A 133 7.16 5.27 -16.12
C SER A 133 7.59 4.33 -15.00
N GLY A 134 8.68 3.58 -15.21
CA GLY A 134 9.33 2.72 -14.23
C GLY A 134 8.35 1.78 -13.54
N HIS A 135 8.37 1.80 -12.20
CA HIS A 135 7.49 0.98 -11.38
C HIS A 135 6.09 1.61 -11.18
N LYS A 136 5.86 2.82 -11.68
CA LYS A 136 4.59 3.56 -11.54
C LYS A 136 4.21 3.78 -10.07
N GLY A 137 5.19 4.02 -9.21
CA GLY A 137 4.99 4.28 -7.78
C GLY A 137 4.31 5.60 -7.48
N ASP A 138 3.74 5.68 -6.27
CA ASP A 138 3.19 6.88 -5.66
C ASP A 138 4.18 7.48 -4.65
N PHE A 139 4.15 8.79 -4.51
CA PHE A 139 4.73 9.53 -3.39
C PHE A 139 3.75 10.55 -2.82
N GLU A 140 2.50 10.54 -3.31
CA GLU A 140 1.37 11.28 -2.77
C GLU A 140 0.22 10.31 -2.46
N PHE A 141 -0.39 10.46 -1.29
CA PHE A 141 -1.35 9.52 -0.74
C PHE A 141 -2.53 10.25 -0.10
N LEU A 142 -3.75 9.86 -0.47
CA LEU A 142 -4.93 10.22 0.30
C LEU A 142 -4.90 9.48 1.63
N VAL A 143 -5.01 10.20 2.74
CA VAL A 143 -5.16 9.64 4.08
C VAL A 143 -6.62 9.26 4.27
N VAL A 144 -6.93 7.97 4.16
CA VAL A 144 -8.29 7.43 4.31
C VAL A 144 -8.67 7.30 5.78
N LYS A 145 -7.70 6.91 6.62
CA LYS A 145 -7.88 6.78 8.08
C LYS A 145 -6.54 7.02 8.76
N ALA A 146 -6.52 7.78 9.86
CA ALA A 146 -5.34 7.94 10.71
C ALA A 146 -5.72 7.66 12.17
N THR A 147 -5.15 6.59 12.74
CA THR A 147 -5.33 6.20 14.15
C THR A 147 -4.00 5.70 14.72
N PRO A 148 -3.83 5.65 16.05
CA PRO A 148 -2.60 5.11 16.66
C PRO A 148 -2.29 3.67 16.22
N ASP A 149 -3.31 2.85 16.00
CA ASP A 149 -3.15 1.44 15.62
C ASP A 149 -2.76 1.24 14.14
N SER A 150 -3.21 2.16 13.27
CA SER A 150 -2.91 2.11 11.84
C SER A 150 -3.23 3.42 11.14
N VAL A 151 -2.47 3.70 10.08
CA VAL A 151 -2.83 4.70 9.07
C VAL A 151 -3.11 3.97 7.77
N ILE A 152 -4.29 4.22 7.19
CA ILE A 152 -4.71 3.68 5.90
C ILE A 152 -4.60 4.80 4.87
N LEU A 153 -3.82 4.52 3.85
CA LEU A 153 -3.50 5.42 2.75
C LEU A 153 -4.01 4.84 1.44
N GLN A 154 -4.23 5.70 0.47
CA GLN A 154 -4.52 5.32 -0.92
C GLN A 154 -3.60 6.10 -1.85
N GLY A 155 -2.85 5.40 -2.71
CA GLY A 155 -2.01 6.02 -3.73
C GLY A 155 -2.84 6.88 -4.68
N ARG A 156 -2.38 8.10 -4.98
CA ARG A 156 -3.11 9.04 -5.85
C ARG A 156 -3.07 8.65 -7.33
N LYS A 157 -1.99 7.99 -7.76
CA LYS A 157 -1.78 7.47 -9.11
C LYS A 157 -2.21 6.02 -9.23
N THR A 158 -1.80 5.15 -8.31
CA THR A 158 -2.09 3.71 -8.43
C THR A 158 -3.48 3.32 -7.92
N MET A 159 -4.08 4.13 -7.04
CA MET A 159 -5.29 3.80 -6.27
C MET A 159 -5.11 2.59 -5.35
N ASN A 160 -3.89 2.07 -5.19
CA ASN A 160 -3.62 0.95 -4.30
C ASN A 160 -3.76 1.37 -2.83
N LYS A 161 -4.24 0.44 -2.00
CA LYS A 161 -4.28 0.61 -0.55
C LYS A 161 -2.88 0.40 0.02
N ILE A 162 -2.40 1.41 0.74
CA ILE A 162 -1.15 1.37 1.51
C ILE A 162 -1.51 1.39 2.99
N VAL A 163 -0.86 0.55 3.79
CA VAL A 163 -1.14 0.44 5.23
C VAL A 163 0.12 0.74 6.01
N MET A 164 0.02 1.60 7.00
CA MET A 164 1.08 1.88 7.96
C MET A 164 0.71 1.26 9.30
N LEU A 165 1.64 0.48 9.86
CA LEU A 165 1.51 -0.13 11.17
C LEU A 165 2.60 0.43 12.10
N PRO A 166 2.27 0.76 13.36
CA PRO A 166 3.25 1.29 14.30
C PRO A 166 4.33 0.25 14.57
N ILE A 167 5.59 0.69 14.67
CA ILE A 167 6.70 -0.19 15.05
C ILE A 167 6.79 -0.23 16.57
N SER A 168 6.69 -1.42 17.17
CA SER A 168 6.80 -1.55 18.62
C SER A 168 8.22 -1.26 19.11
N THR A 169 8.36 -0.86 20.38
CA THR A 169 9.67 -0.64 21.01
C THR A 169 10.55 -1.89 20.99
N THR A 170 9.95 -3.09 21.08
CA THR A 170 10.66 -4.36 21.02
C THR A 170 11.21 -4.66 19.63
N GLU A 171 10.47 -4.33 18.58
CA GLU A 171 10.88 -4.59 17.18
C GLU A 171 11.82 -3.51 16.63
N ALA A 172 11.71 -2.26 17.10
CA ALA A 172 12.42 -1.11 16.57
C ALA A 172 13.93 -1.32 16.33
N PRO A 173 14.70 -1.99 17.21
CA PRO A 173 16.14 -2.16 17.00
C PRO A 173 16.50 -3.10 15.84
N THR A 174 15.64 -4.06 15.49
CA THR A 174 15.98 -5.17 14.59
C THR A 174 15.11 -5.24 13.34
N ILE A 175 13.93 -4.62 13.33
CA ILE A 175 12.93 -4.81 12.28
C ILE A 175 13.46 -4.55 10.87
N VAL A 176 14.21 -3.46 10.66
CA VAL A 176 14.76 -3.13 9.34
C VAL A 176 15.77 -4.20 8.88
N ALA A 177 16.65 -4.63 9.79
CA ALA A 177 17.66 -5.65 9.51
C ALA A 177 17.00 -7.00 9.22
N ASN A 178 15.98 -7.39 9.98
CA ASN A 178 15.24 -8.64 9.81
C ASN A 178 14.55 -8.69 8.44
N TYR A 179 13.89 -7.60 8.03
CA TYR A 179 13.24 -7.53 6.71
C TYR A 179 14.27 -7.58 5.58
N LYS A 180 15.42 -6.90 5.70
CA LYS A 180 16.51 -6.99 4.71
C LYS A 180 17.10 -8.40 4.63
N ALA A 181 17.29 -9.06 5.76
CA ALA A 181 17.73 -10.46 5.81
C ALA A 181 16.71 -11.41 5.18
N ALA A 182 15.41 -11.16 5.40
CA ALA A 182 14.34 -11.90 4.74
C ALA A 182 14.36 -11.71 3.21
N VAL A 183 14.61 -10.50 2.70
CA VAL A 183 14.80 -10.29 1.25
C VAL A 183 15.93 -11.17 0.73
N ALA A 184 17.09 -11.20 1.40
CA ALA A 184 18.23 -12.01 0.96
C ALA A 184 17.97 -13.53 1.03
N LYS A 185 17.21 -13.98 2.03
CA LYS A 185 16.89 -15.38 2.29
C LYS A 185 15.80 -15.91 1.36
N PHE A 186 14.73 -15.16 1.18
CA PHE A 186 13.50 -15.59 0.51
C PHE A 186 13.45 -15.26 -0.98
N HIS A 187 14.43 -14.52 -1.49
CA HIS A 187 14.50 -14.18 -2.90
C HIS A 187 14.41 -15.42 -3.81
N PRO A 188 13.47 -15.47 -4.77
CA PRO A 188 13.39 -16.55 -5.73
C PRO A 188 14.68 -16.67 -6.55
N ARG A 189 15.34 -17.83 -6.50
CA ARG A 189 16.56 -18.13 -7.28
C ARG A 189 16.33 -19.16 -8.39
N GLY A 190 15.09 -19.55 -8.62
CA GLY A 190 14.75 -20.60 -9.58
C GLY A 190 13.24 -20.76 -9.73
N ALA A 191 12.84 -21.84 -10.38
CA ALA A 191 11.43 -22.21 -10.52
C ALA A 191 10.79 -22.47 -9.15
N TYR A 192 9.47 -22.34 -9.07
CA TYR A 192 8.68 -22.68 -7.88
C TYR A 192 7.43 -23.43 -8.30
N LYS A 193 6.83 -24.12 -7.33
CA LYS A 193 5.55 -24.81 -7.47
C LYS A 193 4.62 -24.46 -6.32
N VAL A 194 3.33 -24.40 -6.59
CA VAL A 194 2.29 -24.36 -5.57
C VAL A 194 1.74 -25.77 -5.40
N GLU A 195 1.95 -26.35 -4.23
CA GLU A 195 1.33 -27.62 -3.83
C GLU A 195 0.02 -27.30 -3.10
N VAL A 196 -1.12 -27.76 -3.65
CA VAL A 196 -2.46 -27.46 -3.11
C VAL A 196 -3.45 -28.54 -3.56
N GLY A 197 -4.27 -29.04 -2.64
CA GLY A 197 -5.31 -30.04 -2.97
C GLY A 197 -4.77 -31.34 -3.60
N GLY A 198 -3.52 -31.73 -3.28
CA GLY A 198 -2.85 -32.89 -3.88
C GLY A 198 -2.28 -32.66 -5.29
N GLU A 199 -2.46 -31.48 -5.87
CA GLU A 199 -1.87 -31.07 -7.14
C GLU A 199 -0.59 -30.24 -6.91
N SER A 200 0.26 -30.19 -7.94
CA SER A 200 1.45 -29.34 -7.99
C SER A 200 1.40 -28.46 -9.23
N LEU A 201 1.14 -27.18 -9.05
CA LEU A 201 1.01 -26.18 -10.12
C LEU A 201 2.31 -25.40 -10.27
N THR A 202 2.78 -25.12 -11.49
CA THR A 202 3.97 -24.28 -11.69
C THR A 202 3.67 -22.84 -11.30
N ALA A 203 4.55 -22.24 -10.50
CA ALA A 203 4.54 -20.82 -10.17
C ALA A 203 5.62 -20.10 -10.98
N THR A 204 5.19 -19.16 -11.81
CA THR A 204 6.09 -18.36 -12.66
C THR A 204 6.26 -16.99 -12.03
N PHE A 205 7.45 -16.74 -11.48
CA PHE A 205 7.84 -15.42 -11.00
C PHE A 205 8.09 -14.47 -12.16
N SER A 206 7.81 -13.18 -11.94
CA SER A 206 8.13 -12.17 -12.95
C SER A 206 9.63 -12.08 -13.17
N THR A 207 10.05 -11.93 -14.43
CA THR A 207 11.43 -12.14 -14.90
C THR A 207 12.46 -11.11 -14.44
N ALA A 208 12.03 -10.01 -13.82
CA ALA A 208 12.96 -9.04 -13.23
C ALA A 208 13.24 -9.41 -11.78
N ALA A 209 14.52 -9.53 -11.42
CA ALA A 209 14.99 -10.07 -10.15
C ALA A 209 14.27 -9.49 -8.92
N THR A 210 13.87 -8.22 -8.91
CA THR A 210 13.29 -7.57 -7.73
C THR A 210 11.77 -7.60 -7.65
N LYS A 211 11.06 -8.16 -8.65
CA LYS A 211 9.60 -8.23 -8.64
C LYS A 211 9.12 -9.28 -7.66
N ARG A 212 8.17 -8.91 -6.80
CA ARG A 212 7.62 -9.75 -5.73
C ARG A 212 6.20 -10.18 -6.07
N ALA A 213 6.08 -10.80 -7.23
CA ALA A 213 4.81 -11.29 -7.74
C ALA A 213 5.04 -12.53 -8.62
N PHE A 214 4.08 -13.45 -8.59
CA PHE A 214 4.07 -14.62 -9.46
C PHE A 214 2.66 -14.85 -10.02
N THR A 215 2.59 -15.67 -11.07
CA THR A 215 1.35 -16.28 -11.57
C THR A 215 1.45 -17.79 -11.41
N VAL A 216 0.31 -18.47 -11.50
CA VAL A 216 0.22 -19.94 -11.42
C VAL A 216 -0.34 -20.46 -12.72
N THR A 217 0.15 -21.60 -13.21
CA THR A 217 -0.34 -22.24 -14.44
C THR A 217 -1.87 -22.35 -14.44
N GLY A 218 -2.50 -21.94 -15.54
CA GLY A 218 -3.96 -21.93 -15.68
C GLY A 218 -4.65 -20.71 -15.07
N SER A 219 -3.92 -19.74 -14.51
CA SER A 219 -4.46 -18.49 -13.97
C SER A 219 -3.68 -17.27 -14.47
N THR A 220 -4.40 -16.19 -14.78
CA THR A 220 -3.83 -14.87 -15.07
C THR A 220 -3.71 -13.99 -13.83
N THR A 221 -4.09 -14.50 -12.65
CA THR A 221 -4.05 -13.76 -11.39
C THR A 221 -2.60 -13.48 -10.99
N ILE A 222 -2.32 -12.21 -10.70
CA ILE A 222 -1.04 -11.76 -10.14
C ILE A 222 -1.12 -11.90 -8.61
N TYR A 223 -0.36 -12.84 -8.07
CA TYR A 223 -0.18 -13.03 -6.63
C TYR A 223 0.94 -12.12 -6.15
N SER A 224 0.56 -10.88 -5.83
CA SER A 224 1.47 -9.83 -5.36
C SER A 224 1.71 -9.96 -3.86
N TYR A 225 2.97 -9.96 -3.44
CA TYR A 225 3.36 -10.14 -2.05
C TYR A 225 4.52 -9.22 -1.66
N ARG A 226 4.71 -9.04 -0.36
CA ARG A 226 5.93 -8.47 0.22
C ARG A 226 6.56 -9.48 1.16
N TYR A 227 7.87 -9.37 1.37
CA TYR A 227 8.54 -10.16 2.41
C TYR A 227 8.18 -9.61 3.79
N THR A 228 8.02 -10.52 4.74
CA THR A 228 8.06 -10.27 6.17
C THR A 228 9.31 -10.92 6.75
N ASP A 229 9.62 -10.64 8.02
CA ASP A 229 10.69 -11.33 8.74
C ASP A 229 10.46 -12.85 8.89
N LYS A 230 9.21 -13.31 8.68
CA LYS A 230 8.80 -14.71 8.82
C LYS A 230 8.40 -15.41 7.52
N GLY A 231 8.14 -14.66 6.44
CA GLY A 231 7.65 -15.22 5.19
C GLY A 231 7.11 -14.17 4.23
N LEU A 232 5.88 -14.36 3.74
CA LEU A 232 5.24 -13.56 2.71
C LEU A 232 3.89 -13.01 3.21
N ASP A 233 3.62 -11.74 2.96
CA ASP A 233 2.32 -11.07 3.19
C ASP A 233 1.78 -10.57 1.84
N PHE A 234 0.67 -11.14 1.39
CA PHE A 234 0.09 -10.89 0.07
C PHE A 234 -0.70 -9.58 0.07
N TYR A 235 -0.93 -8.94 -1.09
CA TYR A 235 -1.66 -7.66 -1.15
C TYR A 235 -3.10 -7.76 -0.60
N LYS A 236 -3.76 -8.89 -0.86
CA LYS A 236 -5.11 -9.25 -0.38
C LYS A 236 -5.19 -10.74 -0.09
N GLU A 237 -6.31 -11.21 0.45
CA GLU A 237 -6.61 -12.64 0.46
C GLU A 237 -6.74 -13.12 -0.99
N TYR A 238 -5.99 -14.15 -1.32
CA TYR A 238 -6.05 -14.86 -2.59
C TYR A 238 -6.65 -16.24 -2.40
N ASP A 239 -7.13 -16.82 -3.49
CA ASP A 239 -7.65 -18.18 -3.55
C ASP A 239 -6.91 -18.93 -4.65
N ILE A 240 -6.43 -20.13 -4.32
CA ILE A 240 -5.98 -21.11 -5.31
C ILE A 240 -6.73 -22.41 -5.00
N LYS A 241 -7.54 -22.88 -5.96
CA LYS A 241 -8.27 -24.16 -5.87
C LYS A 241 -9.15 -24.27 -4.61
N GLY A 242 -9.76 -23.17 -4.16
CA GLY A 242 -10.61 -23.11 -2.98
C GLY A 242 -9.87 -22.98 -1.66
N VAL A 243 -8.52 -22.96 -1.68
CA VAL A 243 -7.71 -22.65 -0.51
C VAL A 243 -7.42 -21.16 -0.48
N LYS A 244 -7.92 -20.50 0.55
CA LYS A 244 -7.72 -19.08 0.81
C LYS A 244 -6.45 -18.85 1.61
N PHE A 245 -5.70 -17.81 1.27
CA PHE A 245 -4.50 -17.42 2.00
C PHE A 245 -4.22 -15.93 1.83
N LYS A 246 -3.65 -15.34 2.88
CA LYS A 246 -3.18 -13.94 2.92
C LYS A 246 -1.70 -13.86 3.30
N GLU A 247 -1.22 -14.83 4.05
CA GLU A 247 0.16 -14.92 4.51
C GLU A 247 0.67 -16.34 4.29
N LEU A 248 1.96 -16.47 4.01
CA LEU A 248 2.67 -17.75 4.01
C LEU A 248 3.91 -17.64 4.89
N THR A 249 4.10 -18.56 5.82
CA THR A 249 5.26 -18.60 6.72
C THR A 249 6.34 -19.50 6.15
N PHE A 250 7.60 -19.10 6.25
CA PHE A 250 8.71 -19.92 5.81
C PHE A 250 8.98 -21.08 6.78
N VAL A 251 9.15 -22.27 6.21
CA VAL A 251 9.54 -23.51 6.88
C VAL A 251 10.96 -23.84 6.44
N GLU A 252 11.85 -24.05 7.41
CA GLU A 252 13.24 -24.42 7.17
C GLU A 252 13.36 -25.75 6.40
N PRO A 253 14.50 -25.98 5.71
CA PRO A 253 14.74 -27.24 5.00
C PRO A 253 14.45 -28.49 5.84
N THR A 254 13.62 -29.38 5.30
CA THR A 254 13.20 -30.60 6.01
C THR A 254 12.78 -31.69 5.02
N GLY A 255 13.21 -32.93 5.25
CA GLY A 255 12.86 -34.09 4.44
C GLY A 255 13.08 -33.86 2.94
N SER A 256 12.02 -33.98 2.14
CA SER A 256 12.03 -33.75 0.69
C SER A 256 12.17 -32.28 0.28
N TYR A 257 11.98 -31.33 1.19
CA TYR A 257 12.06 -29.89 0.93
C TYR A 257 13.44 -29.34 1.32
N THR A 258 14.46 -29.66 0.51
CA THR A 258 15.88 -29.35 0.81
C THR A 258 16.22 -27.86 0.80
N ARG A 259 15.33 -27.01 0.28
CA ARG A 259 15.47 -25.54 0.25
C ARG A 259 14.49 -24.81 1.17
N GLY A 260 13.75 -25.55 2.00
CA GLY A 260 12.59 -25.02 2.71
C GLY A 260 11.44 -24.71 1.76
N TYR A 261 10.35 -24.18 2.31
CA TYR A 261 9.15 -23.78 1.55
C TYR A 261 8.35 -22.76 2.36
N PHE A 262 7.33 -22.15 1.76
CA PHE A 262 6.36 -21.33 2.49
C PHE A 262 5.04 -22.08 2.60
N GLU A 263 4.32 -21.97 3.73
CA GLU A 263 3.01 -22.59 3.92
C GLU A 263 2.00 -21.63 4.56
N ASN A 264 0.72 -21.83 4.27
CA ASN A 264 -0.35 -21.14 4.99
C ASN A 264 -0.54 -21.74 6.39
N ALA A 265 -1.25 -21.03 7.27
CA ALA A 265 -1.47 -21.44 8.65
C ALA A 265 -2.17 -22.82 8.75
N GLU A 266 -3.06 -23.13 7.82
CA GLU A 266 -3.81 -24.39 7.76
C GLU A 266 -3.01 -25.54 7.15
N LYS A 267 -1.80 -25.27 6.63
CA LYS A 267 -0.90 -26.26 5.98
C LYS A 267 -1.53 -26.99 4.79
N THR A 268 -2.46 -26.32 4.12
CA THR A 268 -3.21 -26.84 2.96
C THR A 268 -2.63 -26.34 1.63
N LEU A 269 -1.74 -25.34 1.66
CA LEU A 269 -1.05 -24.78 0.51
C LEU A 269 0.42 -24.54 0.84
N LYS A 270 1.30 -24.97 -0.06
CA LYS A 270 2.74 -24.70 0.01
C LYS A 270 3.23 -24.02 -1.25
N LEU A 271 4.12 -23.04 -1.09
CA LEU A 271 4.93 -22.47 -2.16
C LEU A 271 6.36 -23.00 -2.02
N VAL A 272 6.73 -23.88 -2.94
CA VAL A 272 7.93 -24.72 -2.85
C VAL A 272 8.93 -24.31 -3.91
N PRO A 273 10.18 -23.96 -3.55
CA PRO A 273 11.26 -23.78 -4.51
C PRO A 273 11.51 -25.09 -5.27
N GLY A 274 11.67 -24.99 -6.58
CA GLY A 274 12.14 -26.10 -7.41
C GLY A 274 13.52 -26.56 -6.97
N SER A 275 13.81 -27.83 -7.19
CA SER A 275 15.14 -28.44 -7.06
C SER A 275 16.14 -27.80 -8.01
#